data_AF-E3NRZ2-F1
#
_entry.id   AF-E3NRZ2-F1
#
_cell.length_a   1.000
_cell.length_b   1.000
_cell.length_c   1.000
_cell.angle_alpha   90.00
_cell.angle_beta   90.00
_cell.angle_gamma   90.00
#
_symmetry.space_group_name_H-M   'P 1'
#
loop_
_entity.id
_entity.type
_entity.pdbx_description
1 polymer ?
#
loop_
_entity_poly.entity_id
_entity_poly.type
_entity_poly.pdbx_seq_one_letter_code
_entity_poly.pdbx_strand_id
1 'polypeptide(L)'
;MEITLSGPDDKCSKYTKRGNDFLVITHARIFQIKDEDWNIGELQIHGNIECHGKQTNATNYDFDCDGKTTEDYDGLNIMFSVTTRKQMLSGPIDYRYTESSMQLIKNGYLNPANLNKQKFHHDQHIHIKTVTITGLAKEGDRFSPSMIDCHDKFPQKLIADHGLYMYEGAGKYDNILQRMYFEPDSTGEYIVVTDTKLS
;
A
#
# COMPACT_ATOMS: atom_id res chain seq x y z
N MET A 1 -2.83 3.62 -15.12
CA MET A 1 -3.39 3.10 -13.85
C MET A 1 -3.95 4.28 -13.07
N GLU A 2 -5.21 4.19 -12.67
CA GLU A 2 -5.90 5.23 -11.91
C GLU A 2 -6.16 4.74 -10.49
N ILE A 3 -5.91 5.59 -9.49
CA ILE A 3 -6.20 5.30 -8.07
C ILE A 3 -7.19 6.33 -7.57
N THR A 4 -8.27 5.86 -6.96
CA THR A 4 -9.25 6.72 -6.28
C THR A 4 -9.17 6.47 -4.77
N LEU A 5 -8.91 7.52 -4.01
CA LEU A 5 -8.97 7.55 -2.56
C LEU A 5 -10.39 7.87 -2.07
N SER A 6 -10.69 7.51 -0.82
CA SER A 6 -11.90 8.02 -0.18
C SER A 6 -11.86 9.53 0.04
N GLY A 7 -12.94 10.19 -0.37
CA GLY A 7 -13.19 11.61 -0.18
C GLY A 7 -13.98 11.95 1.09
N PRO A 8 -14.36 13.23 1.26
CA PRO A 8 -15.05 13.73 2.44
C PRO A 8 -16.44 13.13 2.69
N ASP A 9 -17.13 12.72 1.61
CA ASP A 9 -18.49 12.17 1.67
C ASP A 9 -18.52 10.64 1.75
N ASP A 10 -17.36 9.98 1.68
CA ASP A 10 -17.27 8.53 1.83
C ASP A 10 -17.43 8.10 3.29
N LYS A 11 -17.90 6.86 3.50
CA LYS A 11 -18.04 6.26 4.84
C LYS A 11 -16.76 6.35 5.68
N CYS A 12 -15.61 6.28 5.02
CA CYS A 12 -14.28 6.29 5.64
C CYS A 12 -13.75 7.68 5.99
N SER A 13 -14.49 8.76 5.69
CA SER A 13 -14.04 10.15 5.85
C SER A 13 -13.61 10.49 7.27
N LYS A 14 -14.20 9.84 8.28
CA LYS A 14 -13.78 9.95 9.70
C LYS A 14 -12.29 9.66 9.88
N TYR A 15 -11.72 8.75 9.08
CA TYR A 15 -10.31 8.34 9.17
C TYR A 15 -9.42 9.00 8.12
N THR A 16 -10.00 9.61 7.08
CA THR A 16 -9.23 10.12 5.93
C THR A 16 -9.25 11.64 5.75
N LYS A 17 -9.98 12.36 6.60
CA LYS A 17 -10.20 13.81 6.48
C LYS A 17 -8.93 14.62 6.26
N ARG A 18 -7.84 14.28 6.95
CA ARG A 18 -6.53 14.94 6.84
C ARG A 18 -5.48 14.07 6.15
N GLY A 19 -5.84 12.90 5.62
CA GLY A 19 -4.89 11.95 5.03
C GLY A 19 -3.95 12.57 4.01
N ASN A 20 -4.50 13.30 3.04
CA ASN A 20 -3.71 13.95 1.99
C ASN A 20 -2.82 15.10 2.47
N ASP A 21 -3.05 15.66 3.66
CA ASP A 21 -2.16 16.66 4.24
C ASP A 21 -0.86 16.05 4.76
N PHE A 22 -0.86 14.73 4.97
CA PHE A 22 0.14 13.99 5.72
C PHE A 22 0.81 12.88 4.91
N LEU A 23 0.07 12.21 4.04
CA LEU A 23 0.52 11.07 3.24
C LEU A 23 0.32 11.33 1.75
N VAL A 24 1.19 10.74 0.94
CA VAL A 24 1.08 10.78 -0.52
C VAL A 24 1.62 9.49 -1.13
N ILE A 25 0.88 8.97 -2.11
CA ILE A 25 1.36 7.86 -2.95
C ILE A 25 2.28 8.46 -4.00
N THR A 26 3.52 7.97 -4.07
CA THR A 26 4.55 8.51 -4.96
C THR A 26 4.82 7.62 -6.16
N HIS A 27 4.76 6.31 -5.94
CA HIS A 27 5.04 5.30 -6.94
C HIS A 27 4.07 4.15 -6.76
N ALA A 28 3.85 3.41 -7.83
CA ALA A 28 3.18 2.14 -7.78
C ALA A 28 3.89 1.13 -8.68
N ARG A 29 3.71 -0.15 -8.39
CA ARG A 29 4.19 -1.25 -9.22
C ARG A 29 3.09 -2.26 -9.43
N ILE A 30 2.99 -2.78 -10.65
CA ILE A 30 2.12 -3.91 -10.98
C ILE A 30 3.02 -5.12 -11.15
N PHE A 31 2.82 -6.13 -10.32
CA PHE A 31 3.48 -7.42 -10.41
C PHE A 31 2.61 -8.37 -11.22
N GLN A 32 3.23 -9.02 -12.20
CA GLN A 32 2.62 -10.10 -12.96
C GLN A 32 3.05 -11.41 -12.30
N ILE A 33 2.09 -12.18 -11.82
CA ILE A 33 2.32 -13.40 -11.04
C ILE A 33 2.15 -14.61 -11.94
N LYS A 34 3.00 -15.61 -11.74
CA LYS A 34 2.91 -16.94 -12.36
C LYS A 34 2.81 -18.01 -11.29
N ASP A 35 2.14 -19.11 -11.62
CA ASP A 35 1.95 -20.29 -10.78
C ASP A 35 1.33 -19.90 -9.42
N GLU A 36 0.12 -19.33 -9.50
CA GLU A 36 -0.67 -18.83 -8.38
C GLU A 36 -1.20 -19.98 -7.48
N ASP A 37 -0.31 -20.80 -6.90
CA ASP A 37 -0.72 -21.79 -5.90
C ASP A 37 -0.83 -21.13 -4.52
N TRP A 38 -1.98 -20.48 -4.33
CA TRP A 38 -2.37 -19.84 -3.06
C TRP A 38 -2.30 -20.80 -1.86
N ASN A 39 -2.28 -22.12 -2.06
CA ASN A 39 -2.24 -23.10 -0.96
C ASN A 39 -0.84 -23.25 -0.34
N ILE A 40 0.22 -22.92 -1.07
CA ILE A 40 1.61 -23.00 -0.59
C ILE A 40 2.20 -21.64 -0.21
N GLY A 41 1.50 -20.54 -0.50
CA GLY A 41 1.90 -19.18 -0.10
C GLY A 41 3.10 -18.62 -0.85
N GLU A 42 3.56 -19.28 -1.91
CA GLU A 42 4.65 -18.82 -2.76
C GLU A 42 4.07 -18.16 -4.02
N LEU A 43 4.29 -16.85 -4.17
CA LEU A 43 3.94 -16.11 -5.39
C LEU A 43 5.21 -15.88 -6.21
N GLN A 44 5.26 -16.43 -7.43
CA GLN A 44 6.36 -16.13 -8.34
C GLN A 44 6.08 -14.83 -9.10
N ILE A 45 6.90 -13.80 -8.87
CA ILE A 45 6.86 -12.57 -9.67
C ILE A 45 7.55 -12.84 -11.01
N HIS A 46 6.77 -12.83 -12.08
CA HIS A 46 7.22 -13.05 -13.46
C HIS A 46 7.45 -11.74 -14.21
N GLY A 47 6.70 -10.70 -13.86
CA GLY A 47 6.83 -9.36 -14.42
C GLY A 47 6.71 -8.28 -13.33
N ASN A 48 7.41 -7.17 -13.52
CA ASN A 48 7.40 -6.03 -12.60
C ASN A 48 7.33 -4.75 -13.42
N ILE A 49 6.15 -4.15 -13.44
CA ILE A 49 5.84 -2.95 -14.20
C ILE A 49 5.85 -1.77 -13.25
N GLU A 50 6.77 -0.85 -13.48
CA GLU A 50 6.82 0.40 -12.72
C GLU A 50 5.82 1.40 -13.28
N CYS A 51 5.11 2.07 -12.38
CA CYS A 51 4.13 3.10 -12.72
C CYS A 51 4.53 4.45 -12.14
N HIS A 52 4.70 5.43 -13.01
CA HIS A 52 5.07 6.80 -12.72
C HIS A 52 3.89 7.73 -12.92
N GLY A 53 3.66 8.61 -11.95
CA GLY A 53 2.44 9.41 -11.97
C GLY A 53 2.39 10.42 -10.85
N LYS A 54 1.24 11.08 -10.76
CA LYS A 54 1.02 12.07 -9.72
C LYS A 54 -0.44 12.11 -9.30
N GLN A 55 -0.64 12.68 -8.12
CA GLN A 55 -1.95 13.10 -7.66
C GLN A 55 -2.52 14.16 -8.61
N THR A 56 -3.68 13.91 -9.21
CA THR A 56 -4.35 14.84 -10.13
C THR A 56 -5.34 15.74 -9.39
N ASN A 57 -5.93 15.25 -8.30
CA ASN A 57 -6.76 16.03 -7.39
C ASN A 57 -6.74 15.40 -5.97
N ALA A 58 -7.52 15.95 -5.04
CA ALA A 58 -7.53 15.49 -3.65
C ALA A 58 -7.80 13.98 -3.47
N THR A 59 -8.57 13.35 -4.36
CA THR A 59 -8.91 11.93 -4.26
C THR A 59 -8.30 11.08 -5.37
N ASN A 60 -7.77 11.64 -6.45
CA ASN A 60 -7.41 10.86 -7.62
C ASN A 60 -5.92 10.96 -7.94
N TYR A 61 -5.36 9.83 -8.38
CA TYR A 61 -4.03 9.74 -8.97
C TYR A 61 -4.14 9.13 -10.35
N ASP A 62 -3.26 9.60 -11.23
CA ASP A 62 -3.07 9.04 -12.56
C ASP A 62 -1.60 8.66 -12.72
N PHE A 63 -1.37 7.39 -13.04
CA PHE A 63 -0.07 6.78 -13.22
C PHE A 63 0.04 6.19 -14.62
N ASP A 64 1.08 6.57 -15.34
CA ASP A 64 1.51 5.88 -16.55
C ASP A 64 2.39 4.68 -16.15
N CYS A 65 2.25 3.54 -16.83
CA CYS A 65 2.90 2.29 -16.44
C CYS A 65 3.80 1.78 -17.58
N ASP A 66 5.11 1.87 -17.38
CA ASP A 66 6.13 1.67 -18.42
C ASP A 66 6.54 0.20 -18.56
N GLY A 67 5.57 -0.70 -18.78
CA GLY A 67 5.83 -2.13 -18.85
C GLY A 67 5.05 -2.86 -19.93
N LYS A 68 5.67 -3.92 -20.46
CA LYS A 68 4.98 -4.87 -21.33
C LYS A 68 4.42 -5.99 -20.48
N THR A 69 3.21 -6.42 -20.82
CA THR A 69 2.67 -7.64 -20.27
C THR A 69 3.46 -8.84 -20.79
N THR A 70 3.91 -9.70 -19.89
CA THR A 70 4.38 -11.04 -20.29
C THR A 70 3.19 -11.87 -20.77
N GLU A 71 3.35 -12.71 -21.78
CA GLU A 71 2.22 -13.52 -22.30
C GLU A 71 1.75 -14.56 -21.27
N ASP A 72 2.64 -14.99 -20.38
CA ASP A 72 2.46 -16.19 -19.53
C ASP A 72 2.17 -15.89 -18.04
N TYR A 73 1.59 -14.72 -17.71
CA TYR A 73 1.15 -14.46 -16.33
C TYR A 73 -0.27 -14.99 -16.06
N ASP A 74 -0.52 -15.38 -14.81
CA ASP A 74 -1.78 -15.92 -14.29
C ASP A 74 -2.60 -14.89 -13.50
N GLY A 75 -1.92 -13.95 -12.81
CA GLY A 75 -2.57 -12.91 -12.02
C GLY A 75 -1.78 -11.61 -11.95
N LEU A 76 -2.43 -10.57 -11.40
CA LEU A 76 -1.80 -9.27 -11.13
C LEU A 76 -1.87 -8.98 -9.62
N ASN A 77 -0.83 -8.34 -9.10
CA ASN A 77 -0.83 -7.72 -7.77
C ASN A 77 -0.26 -6.30 -7.87
N ILE A 78 -0.65 -5.41 -6.96
CA ILE A 78 -0.18 -4.03 -6.92
C ILE A 78 0.57 -3.75 -5.61
N MET A 79 1.65 -3.00 -5.73
CA MET A 79 2.31 -2.35 -4.61
C MET A 79 2.28 -0.82 -4.76
N PHE A 80 2.12 -0.10 -3.65
CA PHE A 80 2.29 1.35 -3.57
C PHE A 80 3.46 1.72 -2.68
N SER A 81 4.14 2.80 -3.07
CA SER A 81 5.06 3.51 -2.21
C SER A 81 4.39 4.77 -1.67
N VAL A 82 4.24 4.82 -0.35
CA VAL A 82 3.65 5.94 0.38
C VAL A 82 4.75 6.66 1.14
N THR A 83 4.79 7.98 1.07
CA THR A 83 5.68 8.82 1.88
C THR A 83 4.91 9.84 2.70
N THR A 84 5.58 10.44 3.68
CA THR A 84 5.02 11.49 4.51
C THR A 84 5.31 12.88 3.92
N ARG A 85 4.31 13.76 3.91
CA ARG A 85 4.44 15.20 3.61
C ARG A 85 4.78 16.00 4.86
N LYS A 86 4.34 15.52 6.01
CA LYS A 86 4.51 16.14 7.32
C LYS A 86 4.92 15.07 8.32
N GLN A 87 5.73 15.48 9.28
CA GLN A 87 6.11 14.61 10.39
C GLN A 87 4.86 14.12 11.14
N MET A 88 4.79 12.82 11.35
CA MET A 88 3.74 12.12 12.09
C MET A 88 4.38 11.16 13.09
N LEU A 89 3.61 10.73 14.09
CA LEU A 89 3.99 9.57 14.88
C LEU A 89 3.93 8.36 13.95
N SER A 90 5.09 7.84 13.57
CA SER A 90 5.13 6.61 12.80
C SER A 90 4.69 5.45 13.68
N GLY A 91 4.19 4.40 13.05
CA GLY A 91 3.72 3.21 13.76
C GLY A 91 4.85 2.48 14.50
N PRO A 92 4.68 1.18 14.82
CA PRO A 92 5.67 0.38 15.56
C PRO A 92 7.11 0.39 15.01
N ILE A 93 7.29 0.88 13.78
CA ILE A 93 8.57 1.14 13.13
C ILE A 93 9.47 2.06 13.95
N ASP A 94 8.94 3.11 14.60
CA ASP A 94 9.76 4.03 15.42
C ASP A 94 10.48 3.30 16.57
N TYR A 95 9.95 2.16 17.04
CA TYR A 95 10.56 1.37 18.11
C TYR A 95 11.70 0.47 17.64
N ARG A 96 11.82 0.19 16.34
CA ARG A 96 12.87 -0.68 15.78
C ARG A 96 14.07 0.09 15.23
N TYR A 97 14.00 1.42 15.15
CA TYR A 97 15.09 2.24 14.66
C TYR A 97 16.12 2.55 15.75
N THR A 98 17.38 2.27 15.42
CA THR A 98 18.53 2.75 16.16
C THR A 98 19.19 3.87 15.38
N GLU A 99 19.36 5.04 16.01
CA GLU A 99 19.99 6.20 15.37
C GLU A 99 21.42 5.90 14.87
N SER A 100 22.10 4.95 15.50
CA SER A 100 23.43 4.46 15.08
C SER A 100 23.43 3.86 13.67
N SER A 101 22.33 3.27 13.24
CA SER A 101 22.26 2.53 11.97
C SER A 101 21.71 3.38 10.83
N MET A 102 20.61 4.09 11.07
CA MET A 102 19.89 4.81 10.00
C MET A 102 20.09 6.33 9.99
N GLN A 103 20.64 6.89 11.07
CA GLN A 103 20.98 8.32 11.16
C GLN A 103 19.78 9.24 10.82
N LEU A 104 18.55 8.86 11.18
CA LEU A 104 17.34 9.57 10.78
C LEU A 104 17.22 10.94 11.46
N ILE A 105 17.70 11.07 12.70
CA ILE A 105 17.78 12.36 13.39
C ILE A 105 18.89 13.21 12.78
N LYS A 106 20.09 12.63 12.60
CA LYS A 106 21.25 13.32 12.03
C LYS A 106 20.97 13.84 10.61
N ASN A 107 20.26 13.06 9.79
CA ASN A 107 19.91 13.43 8.43
C ASN A 107 18.64 14.31 8.34
N GLY A 108 18.06 14.71 9.48
CA GLY A 108 16.94 15.64 9.56
C GLY A 108 15.58 15.05 9.18
N TYR A 109 15.47 13.72 9.03
CA TYR A 109 14.21 13.04 8.75
C TYR A 109 13.31 12.95 9.99
N LEU A 110 13.90 12.82 11.18
CA LEU A 110 13.19 12.82 12.46
C LEU A 110 13.64 13.99 13.32
N ASN A 111 12.68 14.71 13.90
CA ASN A 111 12.93 15.70 14.93
C ASN A 111 12.35 15.21 16.27
N PRO A 112 13.19 14.74 17.22
CA PRO A 112 12.72 14.21 18.50
C PRO A 112 11.89 15.19 19.33
N ALA A 113 12.24 16.48 19.30
CA ALA A 113 11.51 17.51 20.04
C ALA A 113 10.09 17.72 19.47
N ASN A 114 9.91 17.50 18.17
CA ASN A 114 8.60 17.51 17.53
C ASN A 114 7.86 16.19 17.79
N LEU A 115 8.51 15.03 17.66
CA LEU A 115 7.90 13.71 17.90
C LEU A 115 7.30 13.61 19.29
N ASN A 116 8.03 14.05 20.32
CA ASN A 116 7.57 14.04 21.71
C ASN A 116 6.29 14.87 21.95
N LYS A 117 5.96 15.78 21.03
CA LYS A 117 4.75 16.61 21.08
C LYS A 117 3.64 16.11 20.14
N GLN A 118 3.96 15.19 19.24
CA GLN A 118 2.96 14.61 18.34
C GLN A 118 1.97 13.78 19.15
N LYS A 119 0.73 13.75 18.68
CA LYS A 119 -0.32 12.87 19.21
C LYS A 119 -0.84 12.03 18.06
N PHE A 120 -1.30 10.82 18.39
CA PHE A 120 -2.00 10.02 17.42
C PHE A 120 -3.27 10.75 16.95
N HIS A 121 -3.46 10.77 15.64
CA HIS A 121 -4.59 11.42 14.98
C HIS A 121 -5.21 10.43 13.99
N HIS A 122 -6.34 9.86 14.38
CA HIS A 122 -7.03 8.80 13.63
C HIS A 122 -7.52 9.20 12.22
N ASP A 123 -7.58 10.49 11.92
CA ASP A 123 -8.09 11.06 10.68
C ASP A 123 -6.99 11.43 9.67
N GLN A 124 -5.75 11.01 9.92
CA GLN A 124 -4.57 11.23 9.06
C GLN A 124 -4.27 10.06 8.12
N HIS A 125 -5.15 9.08 8.01
CA HIS A 125 -4.93 7.94 7.13
C HIS A 125 -5.34 8.25 5.69
N ILE A 126 -4.81 7.53 4.71
CA ILE A 126 -5.41 7.48 3.36
C ILE A 126 -6.05 6.11 3.16
N HIS A 127 -7.09 6.07 2.33
CA HIS A 127 -7.84 4.86 2.02
C HIS A 127 -7.98 4.76 0.51
N ILE A 128 -7.43 3.72 -0.10
CA ILE A 128 -7.57 3.47 -1.53
C ILE A 128 -8.90 2.76 -1.75
N LYS A 129 -9.85 3.44 -2.38
CA LYS A 129 -11.20 2.91 -2.63
C LYS A 129 -11.19 1.95 -3.81
N THR A 130 -10.55 2.36 -4.90
CA THR A 130 -10.48 1.59 -6.15
C THR A 130 -9.16 1.82 -6.85
N VAL A 131 -8.65 0.79 -7.51
CA VAL A 131 -7.60 0.93 -8.52
C VAL A 131 -8.10 0.39 -9.85
N THR A 132 -7.93 1.16 -10.91
CA THR A 132 -8.27 0.79 -12.28
C THR A 132 -7.00 0.66 -13.10
N ILE A 133 -6.78 -0.52 -13.68
CA ILE A 133 -5.67 -0.79 -14.60
C ILE A 133 -6.25 -0.97 -16.00
N THR A 134 -5.81 -0.15 -16.96
CA THR A 134 -6.24 -0.20 -18.37
C THR A 134 -5.08 -0.66 -19.25
N GLY A 135 -5.38 -1.45 -20.29
CA GLY A 135 -4.41 -1.86 -21.31
C GLY A 135 -3.38 -2.93 -20.89
N LEU A 136 -3.25 -3.22 -19.60
CA LEU A 136 -2.32 -4.23 -19.06
C LEU A 136 -3.01 -5.49 -18.53
N ALA A 137 -4.32 -5.45 -18.28
CA ALA A 137 -5.09 -6.61 -17.84
C ALA A 137 -5.61 -7.39 -19.05
N LYS A 138 -5.47 -8.72 -19.04
CA LYS A 138 -6.09 -9.63 -20.02
C LYS A 138 -7.61 -9.54 -19.85
N GLU A 139 -8.34 -9.73 -20.95
CA GLU A 139 -9.80 -9.75 -20.93
C GLU A 139 -10.30 -10.87 -20.00
N GLY A 140 -10.99 -10.52 -18.93
CA GLY A 140 -11.45 -11.47 -17.90
C GLY A 140 -10.57 -11.56 -16.66
N ASP A 141 -9.48 -10.81 -16.57
CA ASP A 141 -8.69 -10.68 -15.34
C ASP A 141 -9.60 -10.24 -14.19
N ARG A 142 -9.64 -11.06 -13.13
CA ARG A 142 -10.51 -10.86 -11.95
C ARG A 142 -10.00 -9.77 -11.00
N PHE A 143 -9.12 -8.90 -11.48
CA PHE A 143 -8.46 -7.92 -10.67
C PHE A 143 -9.27 -6.62 -10.65
N SER A 144 -10.30 -6.59 -9.80
CA SER A 144 -11.02 -5.37 -9.43
C SER A 144 -10.74 -5.08 -7.95
N PRO A 145 -9.59 -4.47 -7.62
CA PRO A 145 -9.22 -4.15 -6.25
C PRO A 145 -10.12 -3.03 -5.74
N SER A 146 -11.29 -3.40 -5.24
CA SER A 146 -12.21 -2.51 -4.55
C SER A 146 -12.04 -2.72 -3.04
N MET A 147 -11.72 -1.65 -2.32
CA MET A 147 -11.81 -1.56 -0.87
C MET A 147 -12.79 -0.43 -0.56
N ILE A 148 -14.06 -0.57 -0.94
CA ILE A 148 -15.01 0.55 -0.87
C ILE A 148 -15.34 0.95 0.57
N ASP A 149 -15.41 -0.02 1.48
CA ASP A 149 -15.67 0.18 2.89
C ASP A 149 -14.43 -0.21 3.70
N CYS A 150 -13.92 0.70 4.53
CA CYS A 150 -12.77 0.47 5.40
C CYS A 150 -13.14 -0.16 6.74
N HIS A 151 -14.43 -0.24 7.10
CA HIS A 151 -14.87 -0.67 8.43
C HIS A 151 -14.86 -2.19 8.60
N ASP A 152 -15.08 -2.94 7.52
CA ASP A 152 -15.20 -4.40 7.53
C ASP A 152 -13.88 -5.11 7.86
N LYS A 153 -12.75 -4.48 7.55
CA LYS A 153 -11.38 -4.95 7.80
C LYS A 153 -10.54 -3.83 8.43
N PHE A 154 -11.14 -3.02 9.29
CA PHE A 154 -10.41 -1.96 9.99
C PHE A 154 -9.34 -2.56 10.92
N PRO A 155 -8.09 -2.06 10.95
CA PRO A 155 -7.55 -0.93 10.17
C PRO A 155 -6.80 -1.34 8.89
N GLN A 156 -6.85 -2.61 8.47
CA GLN A 156 -6.05 -3.19 7.39
C GLN A 156 -6.31 -2.58 5.99
N LYS A 157 -7.44 -1.90 5.79
CA LYS A 157 -7.72 -1.13 4.56
C LYS A 157 -7.18 0.30 4.58
N LEU A 158 -6.67 0.77 5.72
CA LEU A 158 -6.17 2.14 5.90
C LEU A 158 -4.65 2.17 5.86
N ILE A 159 -4.10 3.16 5.15
CA ILE A 159 -2.69 3.48 5.14
C ILE A 159 -2.48 4.57 6.19
N ALA A 160 -1.83 4.21 7.29
CA ALA A 160 -1.62 5.11 8.43
C ALA A 160 -0.23 5.75 8.47
N ASP A 161 0.70 5.32 7.62
CA ASP A 161 2.11 5.70 7.70
C ASP A 161 2.80 5.59 6.32
N HIS A 162 4.06 6.03 6.23
CA HIS A 162 4.90 5.81 5.05
C HIS A 162 5.33 4.35 4.91
N GLY A 163 5.66 3.91 3.71
CA GLY A 163 6.20 2.57 3.46
C GLY A 163 5.71 1.98 2.15
N LEU A 164 6.02 0.70 1.97
CA LEU A 164 5.55 -0.09 0.84
C LEU A 164 4.33 -0.89 1.27
N TYR A 165 3.26 -0.80 0.50
CA TYR A 165 1.98 -1.46 0.78
C TYR A 165 1.58 -2.32 -0.41
N MET A 166 1.35 -3.60 -0.19
CA MET A 166 0.84 -4.53 -1.20
C MET A 166 -0.65 -4.77 -1.02
N TYR A 167 -1.35 -4.99 -2.14
CA TYR A 167 -2.68 -5.56 -2.12
C TYR A 167 -2.60 -7.05 -1.73
N GLU A 168 -3.40 -7.43 -0.73
CA GLU A 168 -3.55 -8.80 -0.29
C GLU A 168 -5.02 -9.20 -0.40
N GLY A 169 -5.30 -10.35 -1.01
CA GLY A 169 -6.65 -10.88 -1.13
C GLY A 169 -7.17 -11.33 0.23
N ALA A 170 -8.28 -10.74 0.68
CA ALA A 170 -8.93 -11.06 1.95
C ALA A 170 -10.29 -11.77 1.77
N GLY A 171 -10.50 -12.36 0.60
CA GLY A 171 -11.74 -13.05 0.20
C GLY A 171 -11.96 -13.01 -1.31
N LYS A 172 -13.12 -13.52 -1.76
CA LYS A 172 -13.42 -13.70 -3.20
C LYS A 172 -13.43 -12.39 -4.00
N TYR A 173 -13.67 -11.25 -3.34
CA TYR A 173 -13.71 -9.90 -3.93
C TYR A 173 -13.28 -8.81 -2.95
N ASP A 174 -12.59 -9.18 -1.88
CA ASP A 174 -12.19 -8.25 -0.83
C ASP A 174 -10.68 -8.20 -0.74
N ASN A 175 -10.16 -7.02 -0.45
CA ASN A 175 -8.73 -6.77 -0.39
C ASN A 175 -8.38 -6.00 0.87
N ILE A 176 -7.18 -6.23 1.36
CA ILE A 176 -6.56 -5.43 2.41
C ILE A 176 -5.21 -4.92 1.92
N LEU A 177 -4.63 -3.98 2.68
CA LEU A 177 -3.29 -3.48 2.44
C LEU A 177 -2.34 -4.06 3.46
N GLN A 178 -1.38 -4.83 2.97
CA GLN A 178 -0.32 -5.37 3.78
C GLN A 178 0.92 -4.48 3.64
N ARG A 179 1.39 -3.94 4.77
CA ARG A 179 2.67 -3.21 4.78
C ARG A 179 3.80 -4.22 4.67
N MET A 180 4.69 -4.02 3.70
CA MET A 180 5.91 -4.81 3.60
C MET A 180 6.86 -4.35 4.70
N TYR A 181 7.20 -5.26 5.62
CA TYR A 181 8.26 -5.06 6.60
C TYR A 181 9.50 -5.80 6.13
N PHE A 182 10.66 -5.15 6.25
CA PHE A 182 11.93 -5.86 6.18
C PHE A 182 12.20 -6.46 7.57
N GLU A 183 12.02 -7.77 7.72
CA GLU A 183 12.48 -8.50 8.92
C GLU A 183 13.89 -9.03 8.65
N PRO A 184 14.95 -8.46 9.26
CA PRO A 184 16.32 -8.91 9.04
C PRO A 184 16.63 -10.28 9.65
N ASP A 185 15.79 -10.76 10.59
CA ASP A 185 16.01 -12.01 11.33
C ASP A 185 15.31 -13.22 10.70
N SER A 186 14.51 -13.02 9.66
CA SER A 186 13.91 -14.10 8.89
C SER A 186 14.69 -14.32 7.60
N THR A 187 14.84 -15.58 7.20
CA THR A 187 15.61 -15.98 6.02
C THR A 187 14.91 -15.52 4.74
N GLY A 188 15.27 -14.33 4.25
CA GLY A 188 15.02 -13.88 2.88
C GLY A 188 13.91 -12.85 2.69
N GLU A 189 13.91 -12.22 1.51
CA GLU A 189 12.84 -11.34 1.02
C GLU A 189 11.62 -12.20 0.63
N TYR A 190 10.73 -12.51 1.58
CA TYR A 190 9.46 -13.17 1.27
C TYR A 190 8.30 -12.20 1.46
N ILE A 191 7.42 -12.15 0.47
CA ILE A 191 6.11 -11.53 0.60
C ILE A 191 5.22 -12.56 1.29
N VAL A 192 4.90 -12.35 2.57
CA VAL A 192 3.94 -13.22 3.26
C VAL A 192 2.55 -12.86 2.77
N VAL A 193 1.99 -13.60 1.82
CA VAL A 193 0.54 -13.55 1.59
C VAL A 193 -0.09 -14.58 2.51
N THR A 194 -0.77 -14.12 3.57
CA THR A 194 -1.47 -15.00 4.49
C THR A 194 -2.87 -15.30 3.97
N ASP A 195 -3.13 -16.52 3.54
CA ASP A 195 -4.50 -16.98 3.32
C ASP A 195 -5.23 -16.99 4.67
N THR A 196 -6.16 -16.05 4.88
CA THR A 196 -7.05 -16.07 6.03
C THR A 196 -8.21 -17.03 5.78
N LYS A 197 -7.88 -18.30 5.63
CA LYS A 197 -8.81 -19.41 5.84
C LYS A 197 -8.12 -20.52 6.63
N LEU A 198 -8.40 -20.55 7.93
CA LEU A 198 -8.92 -21.72 8.65
C LEU A 198 -8.92 -21.46 10.17
N SER A 199 -10.05 -20.96 10.67
CA SER A 199 -10.65 -21.45 11.92
C SER A 199 -12.16 -21.24 11.85
#